data_AF-A0A7N2RCX1-F1
#
_entry.id   AF-A0A7N2RCX1-F1
#
_cell.length_a   1.000
_cell.length_b   1.000
_cell.length_c   1.000
_cell.angle_alpha   90.00
_cell.angle_beta   90.00
_cell.angle_gamma   90.00
#
_symmetry.space_group_name_H-M   'P 1'
#
loop_
_entity.id
_entity.type
_entity.pdbx_description
1 polymer ?
#
loop_
_entity_poly.entity_id
_entity_poly.type
_entity_poly.pdbx_seq_one_letter_code
_entity_poly.pdbx_strand_id
1 'polypeptide(L)'
;MAARDNPLRKLADAIEGLSSTVNSENPHLKISDVVQFGRLSTPSIFFLGIAFKFADLELQSKVDNLEEASKTYDTVQALLEGETENGSAKNTGSHCRNLVRLKRVIDLVRVMLEQVLASGGNSLVEPFTAAYEQVFAPYHGWTVKKAVIAALEELPSKDLLFTLLNEDDDSVKEPMQKYITASKAVLQYVDNIFLSTETGAELLKMI
;
A
#
# COMPACT_ATOMS: atom_id res chain seq x y z
N MET A 1 -10.92 -3.60 -30.72
CA MET A 1 -10.24 -2.85 -29.66
C MET A 1 -9.90 -3.84 -28.56
N ALA A 2 -8.63 -4.04 -28.23
CA ALA A 2 -8.29 -4.77 -27.01
C ALA A 2 -8.99 -4.06 -25.83
N ALA A 3 -9.62 -4.82 -24.93
CA ALA A 3 -10.18 -4.24 -23.71
C ALA A 3 -9.08 -3.42 -23.05
N ARG A 4 -9.32 -2.12 -22.84
CA ARG A 4 -8.39 -1.30 -22.06
C ARG A 4 -8.30 -1.94 -20.69
N ASP A 5 -7.09 -2.20 -20.24
CA ASP A 5 -6.83 -2.76 -18.92
C ASP A 5 -7.47 -1.84 -17.87
N ASN A 6 -8.16 -2.41 -16.87
CA ASN A 6 -8.74 -1.66 -15.76
C ASN A 6 -7.88 -1.86 -14.50
N PRO A 7 -6.86 -1.01 -14.30
CA PRO A 7 -5.87 -1.22 -13.24
C PRO A 7 -6.48 -1.11 -11.84
N LEU A 8 -7.47 -0.23 -11.63
CA LEU A 8 -8.12 -0.09 -10.32
C LEU A 8 -8.88 -1.37 -9.95
N ARG A 9 -9.65 -1.95 -10.88
CA ARG A 9 -10.37 -3.21 -10.64
C ARG A 9 -9.42 -4.36 -10.35
N LYS A 10 -8.36 -4.52 -11.15
CA LYS A 10 -7.33 -5.56 -10.89
C LYS A 10 -6.73 -5.46 -9.50
N LEU A 11 -6.44 -4.23 -9.07
CA LEU A 11 -5.89 -3.98 -7.75
C LEU A 11 -6.91 -4.23 -6.64
N ALA A 12 -8.17 -3.83 -6.84
CA ALA A 12 -9.29 -4.09 -5.93
C ALA A 12 -9.58 -5.59 -5.78
N ASP A 13 -9.55 -6.34 -6.88
CA ASP A 13 -9.68 -7.81 -6.89
C ASP A 13 -8.50 -8.47 -6.14
N ALA A 14 -7.28 -8.00 -6.35
CA ALA A 14 -6.10 -8.53 -5.68
C ALA A 14 -6.15 -8.34 -4.16
N ILE A 15 -6.49 -7.14 -3.68
CA ILE A 15 -6.62 -6.90 -2.23
C ILE A 15 -7.85 -7.61 -1.64
N GLU A 16 -8.91 -7.81 -2.41
CA GLU A 16 -10.05 -8.65 -1.99
C GLU A 16 -9.65 -10.12 -1.84
N GLY A 17 -8.78 -10.64 -2.70
CA GLY A 17 -8.18 -11.96 -2.55
C GLY A 17 -7.43 -12.09 -1.21
N LEU A 18 -6.58 -11.11 -0.88
CA LEU A 18 -5.90 -11.07 0.41
C LEU A 18 -6.90 -10.96 1.59
N SER A 19 -7.92 -10.11 1.44
CA SER A 19 -9.00 -9.95 2.43
C SER A 19 -9.75 -11.26 2.69
N SER A 20 -10.03 -12.02 1.64
CA SER A 20 -10.70 -13.32 1.74
C SER A 20 -9.85 -14.33 2.51
N THR A 21 -8.53 -14.34 2.29
CA THR A 21 -7.58 -15.16 3.05
C THR A 21 -7.57 -14.81 4.53
N VAL A 22 -7.48 -13.52 4.88
CA VAL A 22 -7.38 -13.10 6.29
C VAL A 22 -8.70 -13.24 7.07
N ASN A 23 -9.84 -13.34 6.37
CA ASN A 23 -11.15 -13.58 6.97
C ASN A 23 -11.56 -15.07 7.00
N SER A 24 -10.68 -15.98 6.58
CA SER A 24 -10.93 -17.43 6.65
C SER A 24 -10.84 -17.97 8.09
N GLU A 25 -11.29 -19.21 8.31
CA GLU A 25 -11.31 -19.84 9.65
C GLU A 25 -9.91 -20.00 10.26
N ASN A 26 -8.89 -20.23 9.42
CA ASN A 26 -7.49 -20.36 9.83
C ASN A 26 -6.62 -19.52 8.89
N PRO A 27 -6.57 -18.19 9.10
CA PRO A 27 -5.95 -17.28 8.16
C PRO A 27 -4.42 -17.43 8.16
N HIS A 28 -3.85 -17.59 6.97
CA HIS A 28 -2.40 -17.60 6.73
C HIS A 28 -2.07 -16.69 5.55
N LEU A 29 -1.73 -15.44 5.85
CA LEU A 29 -1.34 -14.48 4.81
C LEU A 29 0.07 -14.79 4.31
N LYS A 30 0.18 -15.35 3.10
CA LYS A 30 1.46 -15.71 2.49
C LYS A 30 2.23 -14.48 2.02
N ILE A 31 3.55 -14.52 2.14
CA ILE A 31 4.42 -13.47 1.59
C ILE A 31 4.33 -13.42 0.07
N SER A 32 4.20 -14.57 -0.61
CA SER A 32 4.03 -14.65 -2.07
C SER A 32 2.82 -13.85 -2.56
N ASP A 33 1.71 -13.91 -1.83
CA ASP A 33 0.45 -13.26 -2.22
C ASP A 33 0.55 -11.75 -1.97
N VAL A 34 1.21 -11.35 -0.88
CA VAL A 34 1.55 -9.94 -0.60
C VAL A 34 2.48 -9.37 -1.67
N VAL A 35 3.48 -10.14 -2.12
CA VAL A 35 4.39 -9.76 -3.21
C VAL A 35 3.61 -9.61 -4.52
N GLN A 36 2.72 -10.54 -4.86
CA GLN A 36 1.89 -10.45 -6.06
C GLN A 36 1.02 -9.19 -6.05
N PHE A 37 0.37 -8.88 -4.93
CA PHE A 37 -0.35 -7.62 -4.75
C PHE A 37 0.58 -6.40 -4.90
N GLY A 38 1.74 -6.44 -4.27
CA GLY A 38 2.75 -5.38 -4.37
C GLY A 38 3.17 -5.12 -5.81
N ARG A 39 3.41 -6.18 -6.60
CA ARG A 39 3.73 -6.09 -8.03
C ARG A 39 2.64 -5.44 -8.85
N LEU A 40 1.36 -5.65 -8.51
CA LEU A 40 0.24 -4.95 -9.18
C LEU A 40 0.16 -3.47 -8.78
N SER A 41 0.67 -3.12 -7.58
CA SER A 41 0.70 -1.74 -7.07
C SER A 41 1.89 -0.93 -7.62
N THR A 42 2.98 -1.59 -8.07
CA THR A 42 4.21 -0.93 -8.57
C THR A 42 4.13 -0.18 -9.89
N PRO A 43 3.34 -0.58 -10.92
CA PRO A 43 3.36 0.11 -12.21
C PRO A 43 2.66 1.47 -12.12
N SER A 44 1.99 1.76 -10.99
CA SER A 44 1.11 2.90 -10.80
C SER A 44 0.82 3.08 -9.31
N ILE A 45 1.59 3.88 -8.55
CA ILE A 45 1.10 4.45 -7.27
C ILE A 45 -0.02 5.50 -7.52
N PHE A 46 -0.84 5.23 -8.55
CA PHE A 46 -2.05 5.89 -9.04
C PHE A 46 -1.85 7.02 -10.03
N PHE A 47 -0.98 6.82 -11.02
CA PHE A 47 -0.82 7.77 -12.11
C PHE A 47 -0.55 9.21 -11.62
N LEU A 48 0.05 9.36 -10.43
CA LEU A 48 0.22 10.63 -9.70
C LEU A 48 1.23 11.59 -10.35
N GLY A 49 1.64 11.33 -11.59
CA GLY A 49 2.62 12.15 -12.30
C GLY A 49 4.06 11.68 -12.11
N ILE A 50 4.96 12.27 -12.90
CA ILE A 50 6.37 11.87 -12.96
C ILE A 50 7.13 12.24 -11.69
N ALA A 51 6.72 13.31 -10.99
CA ALA A 51 7.29 13.65 -9.69
C ALA A 51 7.19 12.52 -8.65
N PHE A 52 6.19 11.64 -8.74
CA PHE A 52 6.05 10.52 -7.80
C PHE A 52 6.85 9.27 -8.20
N LYS A 53 7.67 9.33 -9.27
CA LYS A 53 8.45 8.18 -9.72
C LYS A 53 9.42 7.64 -8.67
N PHE A 54 9.92 8.50 -7.78
CA PHE A 54 10.76 8.06 -6.67
C PHE A 54 10.00 7.12 -5.70
N ALA A 55 8.70 7.35 -5.50
CA ALA A 55 7.88 6.51 -4.65
C ALA A 55 7.64 5.13 -5.29
N ASP A 56 7.46 5.07 -6.62
CA ASP A 56 7.39 3.80 -7.35
C ASP A 56 8.65 2.98 -7.16
N LEU A 57 9.83 3.60 -7.34
CA LEU A 57 11.12 2.92 -7.20
C LEU A 57 11.33 2.40 -5.78
N GLU A 58 10.94 3.19 -4.78
CA GLU A 58 11.02 2.80 -3.37
C GLU A 58 10.07 1.64 -3.06
N LEU A 59 8.84 1.68 -3.56
CA LEU A 59 7.89 0.56 -3.43
C LEU A 59 8.41 -0.69 -4.13
N GLN A 60 8.91 -0.57 -5.36
CA GLN A 60 9.44 -1.70 -6.12
C GLN A 60 10.59 -2.38 -5.37
N SER A 61 11.55 -1.61 -4.85
CA SER A 61 12.64 -2.16 -4.04
C SER A 61 12.15 -2.92 -2.81
N LYS A 62 11.03 -2.50 -2.20
CA LYS A 62 10.46 -3.17 -1.03
C LYS A 62 9.75 -4.46 -1.41
N VAL A 63 9.06 -4.47 -2.55
CA VAL A 63 8.45 -5.68 -3.12
C VAL A 63 9.53 -6.68 -3.54
N ASP A 64 10.63 -6.24 -4.16
CA ASP A 64 11.78 -7.10 -4.48
C ASP A 64 12.37 -7.75 -3.22
N ASN A 65 12.49 -6.97 -2.14
CA ASN A 65 12.97 -7.47 -0.87
C ASN A 65 12.03 -8.52 -0.24
N LEU A 66 10.71 -8.32 -0.34
CA LEU A 66 9.73 -9.29 0.15
C LEU A 66 9.66 -10.55 -0.73
N GLU A 67 9.93 -10.42 -2.02
CA GLU A 67 10.06 -11.58 -2.91
C GLU A 67 11.23 -12.47 -2.47
N GLU A 68 12.37 -11.88 -2.09
CA GLU A 68 13.46 -12.65 -1.49
C GLU A 68 13.05 -13.31 -0.18
N ALA A 69 12.32 -12.60 0.69
CA ALA A 69 11.80 -13.14 1.94
C ALA A 69 10.91 -14.36 1.71
N SER A 70 10.07 -14.34 0.65
CA SER A 70 9.12 -15.41 0.33
C SER A 70 9.76 -16.76 0.03
N LYS A 71 11.07 -16.78 -0.27
CA LYS A 71 11.84 -18.02 -0.48
C LYS A 71 12.17 -18.73 0.82
N THR A 72 12.16 -18.01 1.94
CA THR A 72 12.53 -18.52 3.27
C THR A 72 11.32 -18.60 4.20
N TYR A 73 10.43 -17.60 4.14
CA TYR A 73 9.28 -17.47 5.03
C TYR A 73 7.98 -17.58 4.24
N ASP A 74 7.13 -18.54 4.58
CA ASP A 74 5.86 -18.75 3.88
C ASP A 74 4.84 -17.65 4.21
N THR A 75 4.71 -17.27 5.50
CA THR A 75 3.68 -16.34 5.98
C THR A 75 4.26 -15.07 6.61
N VAL A 76 3.43 -14.03 6.69
CA VAL A 76 3.72 -12.79 7.44
C VAL A 76 4.10 -13.09 8.90
N GLN A 77 3.44 -14.05 9.53
CA GLN A 77 3.73 -14.42 10.91
C GLN A 77 5.08 -15.14 11.02
N ALA A 78 5.37 -16.12 10.16
CA ALA A 78 6.65 -16.81 10.13
C ALA A 78 7.82 -15.85 9.87
N LEU A 79 7.61 -14.83 9.04
CA LEU A 79 8.60 -13.78 8.79
C LEU A 79 8.94 -12.99 10.05
N LEU A 80 7.91 -12.52 10.78
CA LEU A 80 8.08 -11.75 12.00
C LEU A 80 8.77 -12.57 13.09
N GLU A 81 8.31 -13.80 13.30
CA GLU A 81 8.89 -14.74 14.27
C GLU A 81 10.37 -15.00 13.94
N GLY A 82 10.67 -15.38 12.70
CA GLY A 82 12.03 -15.72 12.28
C GLY A 82 13.02 -14.55 12.34
N GLU A 83 12.66 -13.35 11.87
CA GLU A 83 13.57 -12.20 12.00
C GLU A 83 13.68 -11.70 13.45
N THR A 84 12.66 -11.92 14.29
CA THR A 84 12.73 -11.57 15.73
C THR A 84 13.66 -12.52 16.47
N GLU A 85 13.52 -13.83 16.26
CA GLU A 85 14.40 -14.85 16.87
C GLU A 85 15.87 -14.65 16.47
N ASN A 86 16.12 -14.27 15.22
CA ASN A 86 17.44 -13.96 14.70
C ASN A 86 17.97 -12.57 15.11
N GLY A 87 17.18 -11.77 15.82
CA GLY A 87 17.54 -10.40 16.21
C GLY A 87 17.73 -9.43 15.05
N SER A 88 17.24 -9.77 13.85
CA SER A 88 17.43 -9.00 12.62
C SER A 88 16.22 -8.14 12.23
N ALA A 89 15.06 -8.37 12.85
CA ALA A 89 13.78 -7.74 12.48
C ALA A 89 13.84 -6.22 12.39
N LYS A 90 14.66 -5.55 13.23
CA LYS A 90 14.78 -4.08 13.27
C LYS A 90 15.92 -3.51 12.42
N ASN A 91 16.76 -4.37 11.82
CA ASN A 91 17.89 -3.95 11.01
C ASN A 91 17.45 -3.11 9.81
N THR A 92 18.29 -2.17 9.40
CA THR A 92 18.02 -1.41 8.16
C THR A 92 17.93 -2.38 6.98
N GLY A 93 16.82 -2.31 6.26
CA GLY A 93 16.56 -3.20 5.11
C GLY A 93 15.99 -4.58 5.46
N SER A 94 15.66 -4.85 6.73
CA SER A 94 14.98 -6.09 7.12
C SER A 94 13.65 -6.28 6.40
N HIS A 95 13.26 -7.53 6.23
CA HIS A 95 12.03 -7.88 5.54
C HIS A 95 10.81 -7.40 6.32
N CYS A 96 10.82 -7.48 7.65
CA CYS A 96 9.76 -6.94 8.51
C CYS A 96 9.56 -5.43 8.31
N ARG A 97 10.65 -4.64 8.23
CA ARG A 97 10.51 -3.19 7.99
C ARG A 97 9.99 -2.91 6.59
N ASN A 98 10.38 -3.69 5.58
CA ASN A 98 9.85 -3.53 4.21
C ASN A 98 8.38 -3.95 4.10
N LEU A 99 7.95 -4.96 4.86
CA LEU A 99 6.54 -5.32 4.99
C LEU A 99 5.72 -4.18 5.61
N VAL A 100 6.22 -3.56 6.69
CA VAL A 100 5.56 -2.38 7.30
C VAL A 100 5.47 -1.22 6.31
N ARG A 101 6.47 -0.99 5.45
CA ARG A 101 6.42 0.03 4.40
C ARG A 101 5.34 -0.27 3.36
N LEU A 102 5.27 -1.51 2.87
CA LEU A 102 4.22 -1.92 1.94
C LEU A 102 2.82 -1.81 2.57
N LYS A 103 2.68 -2.21 3.84
CA LYS A 103 1.46 -2.02 4.64
C LYS A 103 1.02 -0.56 4.66
N ARG A 104 1.95 0.38 4.86
CA ARG A 104 1.64 1.82 4.81
C ARG A 104 1.27 2.30 3.41
N VAL A 105 1.84 1.74 2.34
CA VAL A 105 1.40 2.07 0.97
C VAL A 105 -0.06 1.65 0.76
N ILE A 106 -0.45 0.45 1.22
CA ILE A 106 -1.85 0.01 1.17
C ILE A 106 -2.77 1.00 1.91
N ASP A 107 -2.36 1.45 3.09
CA ASP A 107 -3.14 2.38 3.89
C ASP A 107 -3.20 3.80 3.28
N LEU A 108 -2.11 4.28 2.68
CA LEU A 108 -2.08 5.56 1.95
C LEU A 108 -3.11 5.55 0.83
N VAL A 109 -3.13 4.49 0.04
CA VAL A 109 -4.07 4.34 -1.07
C VAL A 109 -5.49 4.29 -0.54
N ARG A 110 -5.76 3.50 0.51
CA ARG A 110 -7.09 3.42 1.15
C ARG A 110 -7.59 4.81 1.55
N VAL A 111 -6.79 5.57 2.29
CA VAL A 111 -7.18 6.91 2.75
C VAL A 111 -7.35 7.86 1.56
N MET A 112 -6.46 7.81 0.57
CA MET A 112 -6.58 8.65 -0.62
C MET A 112 -7.89 8.37 -1.36
N LEU A 113 -8.29 7.10 -1.55
CA LEU A 113 -9.54 6.75 -2.21
C LEU A 113 -10.77 7.19 -1.39
N GLU A 114 -10.72 7.07 -0.05
CA GLU A 114 -11.77 7.60 0.84
C GLU A 114 -11.95 9.12 0.65
N GLN A 115 -10.84 9.86 0.58
CA GLN A 115 -10.87 11.31 0.36
C GLN A 115 -11.36 11.68 -1.04
N VAL A 116 -10.94 10.93 -2.09
CA VAL A 116 -11.41 11.17 -3.47
C VAL A 116 -12.93 10.99 -3.56
N LEU A 117 -13.49 9.94 -2.96
CA LEU A 117 -14.94 9.70 -2.92
C LEU A 117 -15.71 10.77 -2.13
N ALA A 118 -15.09 11.34 -1.09
CA ALA A 118 -15.68 12.42 -0.31
C ALA A 118 -15.55 13.81 -0.98
N SER A 119 -14.60 13.96 -1.90
CA SER A 119 -14.31 15.23 -2.56
C SER A 119 -15.22 15.48 -3.76
N GLY A 120 -15.73 16.71 -3.88
CA GLY A 120 -16.50 17.15 -5.06
C GLY A 120 -15.65 17.81 -6.16
N GLY A 121 -14.36 18.05 -5.90
CA GLY A 121 -13.47 18.79 -6.78
C GLY A 121 -12.79 17.94 -7.85
N ASN A 122 -12.05 18.62 -8.75
CA ASN A 122 -11.22 17.97 -9.77
C ASN A 122 -9.72 17.92 -9.38
N SER A 123 -9.37 18.37 -8.17
CA SER A 123 -7.99 18.37 -7.68
C SER A 123 -7.74 17.16 -6.78
N LEU A 124 -6.57 16.53 -6.91
CA LEU A 124 -6.09 15.46 -6.04
C LEU A 124 -5.19 15.94 -4.89
N VAL A 125 -4.85 17.24 -4.85
CA VAL A 125 -3.90 17.79 -3.87
C VAL A 125 -4.40 17.61 -2.44
N GLU A 126 -5.65 17.96 -2.17
CA GLU A 126 -6.25 17.81 -0.84
C GLU A 126 -6.39 16.32 -0.45
N PRO A 127 -7.00 15.44 -1.28
CA PRO A 127 -7.05 14.01 -0.99
C PRO A 127 -5.69 13.36 -0.71
N PHE A 128 -4.68 13.67 -1.52
CA PHE A 128 -3.36 13.10 -1.37
C PHE A 128 -2.67 13.64 -0.11
N THR A 129 -2.73 14.96 0.13
CA THR A 129 -2.13 15.58 1.32
C THR A 129 -2.69 14.98 2.60
N ALA A 130 -4.02 14.84 2.71
CA ALA A 130 -4.67 14.24 3.86
C ALA A 130 -4.20 12.79 4.10
N ALA A 131 -4.12 11.99 3.02
CA ALA A 131 -3.63 10.61 3.10
C ALA A 131 -2.16 10.54 3.54
N TYR A 132 -1.31 11.39 2.98
CA TYR A 132 0.11 11.46 3.33
C TYR A 132 0.34 11.89 4.78
N GLU A 133 -0.36 12.93 5.23
CA GLU A 133 -0.29 13.44 6.60
C GLU A 133 -0.69 12.38 7.63
N GLN A 134 -1.72 11.59 7.32
CA GLN A 134 -2.18 10.52 8.18
C GLN A 134 -1.21 9.34 8.23
N VAL A 135 -0.68 8.91 7.07
CA VAL A 135 -0.03 7.60 6.96
C VAL A 135 1.50 7.66 7.00
N PHE A 136 2.12 8.64 6.33
CA PHE A 136 3.58 8.68 6.13
C PHE A 136 4.27 9.83 6.84
N ALA A 137 3.61 10.99 6.95
CA ALA A 137 4.22 12.16 7.58
C ALA A 137 4.73 11.93 9.03
N PRO A 138 4.11 11.09 9.88
CA PRO A 138 4.66 10.81 11.22
C PRO A 138 6.05 10.15 11.19
N TYR A 139 6.39 9.48 10.08
CA TYR A 139 7.60 8.67 9.97
C TYR A 139 8.68 9.29 9.07
N HIS A 140 8.30 10.20 8.18
CA HIS A 140 9.24 10.86 7.28
C HIS A 140 9.97 12.05 7.91
N GLY A 141 11.28 12.10 7.68
CA GLY A 141 12.11 13.26 7.97
C GLY A 141 11.78 14.47 7.08
N TRP A 142 12.29 15.64 7.47
CA TRP A 142 12.00 16.91 6.81
C TRP A 142 12.31 16.92 5.30
N THR A 143 13.43 16.30 4.90
CA THR A 143 13.84 16.23 3.50
C THR A 143 12.79 15.52 2.64
N VAL A 144 12.28 14.37 3.09
CA VAL A 144 11.27 13.59 2.36
C VAL A 144 9.94 14.34 2.32
N LYS A 145 9.53 14.95 3.44
CA LYS A 145 8.32 15.80 3.48
C LYS A 145 8.37 16.93 2.46
N LYS A 146 9.50 17.62 2.33
CA LYS A 146 9.67 18.67 1.31
C LYS A 146 9.59 18.14 -0.11
N ALA A 147 10.19 16.98 -0.39
CA ALA A 147 10.11 16.35 -1.71
C ALA A 147 8.65 16.00 -2.07
N VAL A 148 7.88 15.47 -1.11
CA VAL A 148 6.46 15.18 -1.30
C VAL A 148 5.65 16.44 -1.58
N ILE A 149 5.86 17.51 -0.81
CA ILE A 149 5.16 18.80 -1.04
C ILE A 149 5.45 19.35 -2.44
N ALA A 150 6.72 19.31 -2.86
CA ALA A 150 7.09 19.75 -4.21
C ALA A 150 6.43 18.90 -5.30
N ALA A 151 6.24 17.59 -5.06
CA ALA A 151 5.60 16.69 -6.01
C ALA A 151 4.08 16.93 -6.17
N LEU A 152 3.42 17.60 -5.22
CA LEU A 152 1.98 17.85 -5.28
C LEU A 152 1.56 18.69 -6.50
N GLU A 153 2.44 19.57 -6.99
CA GLU A 153 2.18 20.42 -8.15
C GLU A 153 2.07 19.62 -9.46
N GLU A 154 2.59 18.39 -9.49
CA GLU A 154 2.55 17.51 -10.67
C GLU A 154 1.46 16.43 -10.60
N LEU A 155 0.62 16.44 -9.57
CA LEU A 155 -0.52 15.54 -9.50
C LEU A 155 -1.45 15.78 -10.70
N PRO A 156 -1.99 14.72 -11.33
CA PRO A 156 -2.99 14.89 -12.37
C PRO A 156 -4.28 15.45 -11.78
N SER A 157 -5.18 15.94 -12.64
CA SER A 157 -6.57 16.16 -12.25
C SER A 157 -7.26 14.83 -11.94
N LYS A 158 -8.34 14.89 -11.18
CA LYS A 158 -9.19 13.72 -10.90
C LYS A 158 -9.73 13.11 -12.20
N ASP A 159 -10.18 13.93 -13.15
CA ASP A 159 -10.68 13.46 -14.45
C ASP A 159 -9.61 12.73 -15.27
N LEU A 160 -8.37 13.24 -15.26
CA LEU A 160 -7.26 12.58 -15.93
C LEU A 160 -6.92 11.26 -15.24
N LEU A 161 -6.91 11.23 -13.90
CA LEU A 161 -6.74 9.99 -13.16
C LEU A 161 -7.82 8.96 -13.55
N PHE A 162 -9.09 9.32 -13.56
CA PHE A 162 -10.19 8.40 -13.89
C PHE A 162 -10.07 7.87 -15.33
N THR A 163 -9.68 8.74 -16.27
CA THR A 163 -9.37 8.35 -17.64
C THR A 163 -8.25 7.30 -17.71
N LEU A 164 -7.18 7.48 -16.93
CA LEU A 164 -6.06 6.54 -16.86
C LEU A 164 -6.43 5.23 -16.15
N LEU A 165 -7.38 5.27 -15.22
CA LEU A 165 -7.96 4.09 -14.58
C LEU A 165 -9.00 3.38 -15.47
N ASN A 166 -9.37 3.97 -16.60
CA ASN A 166 -10.45 3.52 -17.47
C ASN A 166 -11.79 3.41 -16.72
N GLU A 167 -12.08 4.44 -15.93
CA GLU A 167 -13.30 4.62 -15.14
C GLU A 167 -13.89 6.03 -15.36
N ASP A 168 -15.15 6.23 -14.95
CA ASP A 168 -15.81 7.53 -14.83
C ASP A 168 -16.31 7.76 -13.39
N ASP A 169 -16.95 8.90 -13.13
CA ASP A 169 -17.45 9.26 -11.79
C ASP A 169 -18.38 8.20 -11.17
N ASP A 170 -19.09 7.41 -11.97
CA ASP A 170 -20.01 6.38 -11.47
C ASP A 170 -19.34 5.01 -11.40
N SER A 171 -18.60 4.62 -12.45
CA SER A 171 -18.00 3.29 -12.53
C SER A 171 -16.80 3.11 -11.58
N VAL A 172 -16.14 4.22 -11.18
CA VAL A 172 -14.99 4.21 -10.25
C VAL A 172 -15.38 3.88 -8.81
N LYS A 173 -16.64 4.17 -8.42
CA LYS A 173 -17.11 4.07 -7.02
C LYS A 173 -17.01 2.65 -6.48
N GLU A 174 -17.46 1.67 -7.26
CA GLU A 174 -17.47 0.26 -6.85
C GLU A 174 -16.05 -0.26 -6.55
N PRO A 175 -15.07 -0.19 -7.48
CA PRO A 175 -13.75 -0.73 -7.20
C PRO A 175 -12.97 0.09 -6.15
N MET A 176 -13.22 1.41 -6.00
CA MET A 176 -12.69 2.16 -4.87
C MET A 176 -13.24 1.66 -3.53
N GLN A 177 -14.56 1.49 -3.42
CA GLN A 177 -15.20 1.01 -2.19
C GLN A 177 -14.76 -0.42 -1.85
N LYS A 178 -14.59 -1.26 -2.88
CA LYS A 178 -14.04 -2.61 -2.76
C LYS A 178 -12.63 -2.59 -2.19
N TYR A 179 -11.73 -1.80 -2.77
CA TYR A 179 -10.36 -1.64 -2.24
C TYR A 179 -10.38 -1.13 -0.79
N ILE A 180 -11.17 -0.09 -0.50
CA ILE A 180 -11.26 0.50 0.83
C ILE A 180 -11.71 -0.53 1.87
N THR A 181 -12.69 -1.35 1.55
CA THR A 181 -13.25 -2.35 2.46
C THR A 181 -12.27 -3.49 2.68
N ALA A 182 -11.73 -4.06 1.59
CA ALA A 182 -10.80 -5.19 1.64
C ALA A 182 -9.48 -4.83 2.32
N SER A 183 -8.92 -3.65 2.02
CA SER A 183 -7.67 -3.19 2.64
C SER A 183 -7.79 -3.05 4.16
N LYS A 184 -8.93 -2.62 4.72
CA LYS A 184 -9.14 -2.54 6.18
C LYS A 184 -8.91 -3.89 6.86
N ALA A 185 -9.48 -4.96 6.32
CA ALA A 185 -9.31 -6.30 6.88
C ALA A 185 -7.85 -6.76 6.83
N VAL A 186 -7.17 -6.55 5.70
CA VAL A 186 -5.74 -6.91 5.53
C VAL A 186 -4.85 -6.09 6.47
N LEU A 187 -5.05 -4.78 6.55
CA LEU A 187 -4.27 -3.89 7.43
C LEU A 187 -4.45 -4.29 8.91
N GLN A 188 -5.68 -4.54 9.34
CA GLN A 188 -5.98 -4.97 10.71
C GLN A 188 -5.35 -6.32 11.03
N TYR A 189 -5.41 -7.28 10.11
CA TYR A 189 -4.78 -8.58 10.28
C TYR A 189 -3.26 -8.47 10.46
N VAL A 190 -2.59 -7.70 9.61
CA VAL A 190 -1.14 -7.46 9.72
C VAL A 190 -0.81 -6.71 11.02
N ASP A 191 -1.56 -5.68 11.39
CA ASP A 191 -1.34 -4.96 12.65
C ASP A 191 -1.49 -5.90 13.85
N ASN A 192 -2.48 -6.80 13.86
CA ASN A 192 -2.66 -7.78 14.94
C ASN A 192 -1.47 -8.74 15.08
N ILE A 193 -0.88 -9.21 13.96
CA ILE A 193 0.34 -10.04 13.99
C ILE A 193 1.49 -9.25 14.62
N PHE A 194 1.70 -8.01 14.20
CA PHE A 194 2.82 -7.22 14.71
C PHE A 194 2.61 -6.82 16.18
N LEU A 195 1.39 -6.47 16.58
CA LEU A 195 1.06 -6.10 17.94
C LEU A 195 1.05 -7.28 18.92
N SER A 196 1.12 -8.54 18.46
CA SER A 196 1.21 -9.71 19.34
C SER A 196 2.59 -9.84 20.02
N THR A 197 3.59 -9.08 19.57
CA THR A 197 4.95 -9.09 20.12
C THR A 197 5.45 -7.67 20.40
N GLU A 198 6.38 -7.52 21.35
CA GLU A 198 7.02 -6.23 21.64
C GLU A 198 7.82 -5.72 20.43
N THR A 199 8.63 -6.60 19.81
CA THR A 199 9.41 -6.27 18.60
C THR A 199 8.52 -5.82 17.45
N GLY A 200 7.40 -6.49 17.19
CA GLY A 200 6.46 -6.09 16.15
C GLY A 200 5.78 -4.74 16.44
N ALA A 201 5.39 -4.49 17.70
CA ALA A 201 4.83 -3.19 18.10
C ALA A 201 5.84 -2.03 17.93
N GLU A 202 7.14 -2.28 18.13
CA GLU A 202 8.19 -1.31 17.82
C GLU A 202 8.35 -1.10 16.32
N LEU A 203 8.30 -2.17 15.51
CA LEU A 203 8.41 -2.09 14.05
C LEU A 203 7.32 -1.23 13.42
N LEU A 204 6.09 -1.28 13.93
CA LEU A 204 4.98 -0.42 13.48
C LEU A 204 5.24 1.08 13.70
N LYS A 205 6.19 1.44 14.56
CA LYS A 205 6.62 2.82 14.81
C LYS A 205 7.78 3.26 13.91
N MET A 206 8.32 2.36 13.07
CA MET A 206 9.49 2.61 12.22
C MET A 206 9.13 2.72 10.75
N ILE A 207 9.86 3.55 9.98
CA ILE A 207 9.93 3.49 8.51
C ILE A 207 11.36 3.29 8.04
#